data_AF-A0A5J5I684-F1
#
_entry.id   AF-A0A5J5I684-F1
#
_cell.length_a   1.000
_cell.length_b   1.000
_cell.length_c   1.000
_cell.angle_alpha   90.00
_cell.angle_beta   90.00
_cell.angle_gamma   90.00
#
_symmetry.space_group_name_H-M   'P 1'
#
loop_
_entity.id
_entity.type
_entity.pdbx_description
1 polymer ?
#
loop_
_entity_poly.entity_id
_entity_poly.type
_entity_poly.pdbx_seq_one_letter_code
_entity_poly.pdbx_strand_id
1 'polypeptide(L)'
;MAGGLAAVLLVGGGGFLIGRATAPEPAPLVAAALTPQGEAPPAPTAIAPPPTLERAGLLDLVADAIDAASASRPLPEAVQAAAGRRFDLMLPFGCEGPVEGERTAPFGWRYDEAKSTLRVWINPMRWERALWGITETGEGKAAFEGFWIARPWSTAPECPATPLSGAINTDPSGQAQGELAIARLIGDDAGKSARRLDIVKRMAPDDFDAVRGFALRITGRLQSAEAGGPVRCFQRAGLHERPQCMIIGDFAELRVENSKTGDLLGVWPVSETNQRE
;
A
#
# COMPACT_ATOMS: atom_id res chain seq x y z
N MET A 1 -64.87 36.32 -29.19
CA MET A 1 -65.92 35.91 -28.24
C MET A 1 -65.33 36.11 -26.85
N ALA A 2 -65.47 37.28 -26.22
CA ALA A 2 -66.70 37.76 -25.56
C ALA A 2 -67.23 36.69 -24.60
N GLY A 3 -67.29 36.87 -23.28
CA GLY A 3 -67.08 38.03 -22.43
C GLY A 3 -67.69 37.77 -21.05
N GLY A 4 -67.63 38.79 -20.19
CA GLY A 4 -68.48 38.95 -19.00
C GLY A 4 -67.90 38.41 -17.71
N LEU A 5 -67.97 39.06 -16.55
CA LEU A 5 -68.54 40.33 -16.06
C LEU A 5 -67.81 40.56 -14.71
N ALA A 6 -67.09 41.65 -14.42
CA ALA A 6 -67.54 43.01 -14.14
C ALA A 6 -68.56 43.14 -12.97
N ALA A 7 -68.10 43.63 -11.82
CA ALA A 7 -68.70 44.71 -10.99
C ALA A 7 -68.16 44.64 -9.54
N VAL A 8 -67.28 45.56 -9.09
CA VAL A 8 -67.56 46.95 -8.61
C VAL A 8 -68.17 46.91 -7.20
N LEU A 9 -67.38 47.11 -6.13
CA LEU A 9 -66.88 48.37 -5.54
C LEU A 9 -67.95 49.17 -4.78
N LEU A 10 -67.44 49.91 -3.77
CA LEU A 10 -68.02 51.01 -3.00
C LEU A 10 -68.63 50.58 -1.64
N VAL A 11 -68.45 51.27 -0.50
CA VAL A 11 -67.83 52.57 -0.17
C VAL A 11 -67.78 52.66 1.36
N GLY A 12 -66.88 53.50 1.88
CA GLY A 12 -66.95 54.07 3.22
C GLY A 12 -65.61 53.89 3.92
N GLY A 13 -64.76 54.91 4.04
CA GLY A 13 -65.07 56.23 4.55
C GLY A 13 -64.20 56.40 5.79
N GLY A 14 -63.20 57.28 5.74
CA GLY A 14 -63.17 58.41 6.67
C GLY A 14 -62.27 58.09 7.87
N GLY A 15 -61.17 58.82 7.99
CA GLY A 15 -60.06 58.50 8.89
C GLY A 15 -60.37 58.62 10.38
N PHE A 16 -59.41 58.20 11.20
CA PHE A 16 -59.24 58.77 12.54
C PHE A 16 -57.79 58.64 13.03
N LEU A 17 -57.49 59.55 13.95
CA LEU A 17 -56.19 59.93 14.48
C LEU A 17 -55.62 58.90 15.47
N ILE A 18 -54.28 58.87 15.51
CA ILE A 18 -53.37 58.63 16.64
C ILE A 18 -53.91 57.82 17.83
N GLY A 19 -53.26 56.69 18.10
CA GLY A 19 -53.26 56.09 19.44
C GLY A 19 -52.29 54.91 19.52
N ARG A 20 -51.13 55.10 20.16
CA ARG A 20 -50.23 54.01 20.53
C ARG A 20 -50.97 53.06 21.49
N ALA A 21 -51.26 51.85 21.03
CA ALA A 21 -51.63 50.74 21.89
C ALA A 21 -50.43 49.79 21.99
N THR A 22 -49.89 49.69 23.20
CA THR A 22 -48.93 48.67 23.63
C THR A 22 -49.52 47.28 23.38
N ALA A 23 -48.81 46.43 22.63
CA ALA A 23 -49.15 45.02 22.51
C ALA A 23 -49.09 44.35 23.90
N PRO A 24 -50.00 43.41 24.22
CA PRO A 24 -50.01 42.74 25.50
C PRO A 24 -48.74 41.89 25.68
N GLU A 25 -48.18 41.95 26.88
CA GLU A 25 -47.02 41.16 27.29
C GLU A 25 -47.32 39.66 27.16
N PRO A 26 -46.45 38.86 26.51
CA PRO A 26 -46.66 37.41 26.42
C PRO A 26 -46.72 36.81 27.82
N ALA A 27 -47.73 35.98 28.08
CA ALA A 27 -47.83 35.25 29.34
C ALA A 27 -46.53 34.45 29.58
N PRO A 28 -46.00 34.45 30.82
CA PRO A 28 -44.80 33.70 31.12
C PRO A 28 -45.04 32.21 30.84
N LEU A 29 -44.22 31.64 29.96
CA LEU A 29 -44.19 30.21 29.70
C LEU A 29 -43.89 29.51 31.01
N VAL A 30 -44.85 28.72 31.51
CA VAL A 30 -44.63 27.82 32.63
C VAL A 30 -43.58 26.81 32.18
N ALA A 31 -42.40 26.86 32.79
CA ALA A 31 -41.33 25.92 32.53
C ALA A 31 -41.82 24.51 32.89
N ALA A 32 -41.92 23.63 31.89
CA ALA A 32 -42.09 22.21 32.13
C ALA A 32 -40.89 21.72 32.95
N ALA A 33 -41.17 21.09 34.10
CA ALA A 33 -40.13 20.48 34.92
C ALA A 33 -39.38 19.43 34.07
N LEU A 34 -38.07 19.63 33.91
CA LEU A 34 -37.18 18.67 33.27
C LEU A 34 -37.12 17.43 34.18
N THR A 35 -37.79 16.34 33.78
CA THR A 35 -37.46 15.01 34.31
C THR A 35 -35.99 14.74 34.05
N PRO A 36 -35.19 14.32 35.05
CA PRO A 36 -33.80 13.96 34.83
C PRO A 36 -33.73 12.82 33.81
N GLN A 37 -33.25 13.12 32.60
CA GLN A 37 -32.88 12.07 31.64
C GLN A 37 -31.68 11.36 32.24
N GLY A 38 -31.87 10.10 32.63
CA GLY A 38 -30.77 9.24 33.06
C GLY A 38 -29.66 9.24 32.00
N GLU A 39 -28.41 9.28 32.47
CA GLU A 39 -27.21 9.23 31.64
C GLU A 39 -27.36 8.17 30.54
N ALA A 40 -27.26 8.59 29.27
CA ALA A 40 -27.25 7.65 28.16
C ALA A 40 -26.07 6.69 28.34
N PRO A 41 -26.26 5.36 28.12
CA PRO A 41 -25.14 4.43 28.16
C PRO A 41 -24.00 4.91 27.26
N PRO A 42 -22.74 4.85 27.70
CA PRO A 42 -21.62 5.30 26.88
C PRO A 42 -21.65 4.57 25.54
N ALA A 43 -21.54 5.33 24.45
CA ALA A 43 -21.47 4.74 23.11
C ALA A 43 -20.32 3.72 23.07
N PRO A 44 -20.53 2.52 22.49
CA PRO A 44 -19.47 1.54 22.40
C PRO A 44 -18.28 2.14 21.65
N THR A 45 -17.11 2.14 22.29
CA THR A 45 -15.86 2.63 21.71
C THR A 45 -15.58 1.86 20.44
N ALA A 46 -15.59 2.55 19.29
CA ALA A 46 -15.17 1.95 18.03
C ALA A 46 -13.71 1.51 18.15
N ILE A 47 -13.45 0.21 18.01
CA ILE A 47 -12.10 -0.34 18.03
C ILE A 47 -11.38 0.19 16.78
N ALA A 48 -10.29 0.93 16.96
CA ALA A 48 -9.47 1.41 15.85
C ALA A 48 -8.98 0.20 15.03
N PRO A 49 -8.95 0.29 13.69
CA PRO A 49 -8.42 -0.79 12.86
C PRO A 49 -6.97 -1.07 13.27
N PRO A 50 -6.52 -2.34 13.20
CA PRO A 50 -5.16 -2.69 13.55
C PRO A 50 -4.17 -1.89 12.71
N PRO A 51 -3.02 -1.49 13.28
CA PRO A 51 -2.02 -0.70 12.58
C PRO A 51 -1.51 -1.44 11.35
N THR A 52 -1.29 -0.67 10.28
CA THR A 52 -0.65 -1.13 9.05
C THR A 52 0.75 -1.64 9.35
N LEU A 53 1.10 -2.79 8.78
CA LEU A 53 2.44 -3.37 8.88
C LEU A 53 3.39 -2.66 7.93
N GLU A 54 4.30 -1.89 8.50
CA GLU A 54 5.44 -1.33 7.77
C GLU A 54 6.59 -2.33 7.71
N ARG A 55 7.71 -1.95 7.07
CA ARG A 55 8.87 -2.82 6.85
C ARG A 55 9.33 -3.55 8.13
N ALA A 56 9.47 -2.83 9.25
CA ALA A 56 9.90 -3.44 10.51
C ALA A 56 8.94 -4.55 10.96
N GLY A 57 7.65 -4.27 11.02
CA GLY A 57 6.64 -5.26 11.42
C GLY A 57 6.55 -6.45 10.46
N LEU A 58 6.78 -6.25 9.16
CA LEU A 58 6.88 -7.36 8.20
C LEU A 58 8.11 -8.23 8.46
N LEU A 59 9.27 -7.62 8.75
CA LEU A 59 10.50 -8.36 9.04
C LEU A 59 10.44 -9.10 10.37
N ASP A 60 9.72 -8.60 11.37
CA ASP A 60 9.47 -9.32 12.62
C ASP A 60 8.68 -10.62 12.37
N LEU A 61 7.62 -10.56 11.56
CA LEU A 61 6.86 -11.75 11.16
C LEU A 61 7.72 -12.78 10.42
N VAL A 62 8.66 -12.30 9.59
CA VAL A 62 9.60 -13.15 8.88
C VAL A 62 10.63 -13.77 9.83
N ALA A 63 11.14 -13.03 10.80
CA ALA A 63 12.07 -13.55 11.79
C ALA A 63 11.45 -14.69 12.60
N ASP A 64 10.20 -14.51 13.04
CA ASP A 64 9.42 -15.54 13.73
C ASP A 64 9.19 -16.77 12.84
N ALA A 65 8.89 -16.57 11.56
CA ALA A 65 8.70 -17.65 10.59
C ALA A 65 10.00 -18.41 10.28
N ILE A 66 11.12 -17.71 10.20
CA ILE A 66 12.46 -18.30 10.03
C ILE A 66 12.78 -19.20 11.23
N ASP A 67 12.62 -18.69 12.46
CA ASP A 67 12.90 -19.45 13.67
C ASP A 67 12.03 -20.73 13.76
N ALA A 68 10.75 -20.63 13.44
CA ALA A 68 9.86 -21.77 13.38
C ALA A 68 10.29 -22.79 12.30
N ALA A 69 10.61 -22.34 11.09
CA ALA A 69 11.03 -23.20 10.00
C ALA A 69 12.37 -23.91 10.30
N SER A 70 13.36 -23.17 10.81
CA SER A 70 14.67 -23.72 11.20
C SER A 70 14.55 -24.74 12.33
N ALA A 71 13.63 -24.52 13.27
CA ALA A 71 13.35 -25.47 14.35
C ALA A 71 12.37 -26.60 13.96
N SER A 72 11.90 -26.64 12.70
CA SER A 72 10.84 -27.55 12.25
C SER A 72 9.58 -27.53 13.14
N ARG A 73 9.19 -26.35 13.62
CA ARG A 73 8.00 -26.12 14.46
C ARG A 73 6.84 -25.56 13.63
N PRO A 74 5.59 -25.71 14.10
CA PRO A 74 4.46 -25.00 13.52
C PRO A 74 4.70 -23.48 13.53
N LEU A 75 4.13 -22.80 12.53
CA LEU A 75 4.24 -21.35 12.45
C LEU A 75 3.56 -20.70 13.67
N PRO A 76 4.13 -19.65 14.28
CA PRO A 76 3.51 -19.00 15.44
C PRO A 76 2.14 -18.41 15.11
N GLU A 77 1.22 -18.44 16.09
CA GLU A 77 -0.14 -17.89 15.93
C GLU A 77 -0.12 -16.42 15.51
N ALA A 78 0.82 -15.63 16.05
CA ALA A 78 0.99 -14.23 15.68
C ALA A 78 1.27 -14.03 14.18
N VAL A 79 2.04 -14.94 13.57
CA VAL A 79 2.30 -14.91 12.13
C VAL A 79 1.08 -15.36 11.35
N GLN A 80 0.42 -16.45 11.76
CA GLN A 80 -0.82 -16.92 11.13
C GLN A 80 -1.93 -15.85 11.14
N ALA A 81 -2.14 -15.20 12.29
CA ALA A 81 -3.11 -14.15 12.51
C ALA A 81 -2.79 -12.84 11.77
N ALA A 82 -1.61 -12.73 11.16
CA ALA A 82 -1.28 -11.57 10.34
C ALA A 82 -1.99 -11.59 8.97
N ALA A 83 -2.59 -12.70 8.57
CA ALA A 83 -3.42 -12.76 7.36
C ALA A 83 -4.54 -11.70 7.39
N GLY A 84 -4.77 -11.02 6.27
CA GLY A 84 -5.74 -9.93 6.13
C GLY A 84 -5.27 -8.56 6.66
N ARG A 85 -4.18 -8.50 7.44
CA ARG A 85 -3.61 -7.23 7.90
C ARG A 85 -3.12 -6.41 6.70
N ARG A 86 -3.33 -5.09 6.78
CA ARG A 86 -2.77 -4.15 5.79
C ARG A 86 -1.28 -4.06 5.97
N PHE A 87 -0.57 -3.88 4.86
CA PHE A 87 0.84 -3.56 4.87
C PHE A 87 1.15 -2.37 3.96
N ASP A 88 2.26 -1.71 4.29
CA ASP A 88 2.85 -0.61 3.55
C ASP A 88 4.37 -0.78 3.55
N LEU A 89 4.87 -1.45 2.51
CA LEU A 89 6.26 -1.84 2.41
C LEU A 89 7.01 -0.85 1.51
N MET A 90 8.05 -0.24 2.07
CA MET A 90 9.00 0.59 1.32
C MET A 90 10.28 -0.21 1.00
N LEU A 91 10.59 -0.31 -0.29
CA LEU A 91 11.79 -0.94 -0.82
C LEU A 91 12.73 0.12 -1.42
N PRO A 92 13.81 0.51 -0.73
CA PRO A 92 14.80 1.43 -1.30
C PRO A 92 15.61 0.73 -2.40
N PHE A 93 15.83 1.44 -3.51
CA PHE A 93 16.66 0.98 -4.62
C PHE A 93 17.45 2.14 -5.24
N GLY A 94 18.43 1.80 -6.09
CA GLY A 94 19.33 2.79 -6.69
C GLY A 94 20.41 3.32 -5.73
N CYS A 95 20.58 2.68 -4.57
CA CYS A 95 21.55 3.07 -3.55
C CYS A 95 23.02 2.97 -4.02
N GLU A 96 23.27 2.23 -5.10
CA GLU A 96 24.59 2.05 -5.72
C GLU A 96 24.79 2.96 -6.94
N GLY A 97 23.82 3.85 -7.22
CA GLY A 97 23.85 4.75 -8.36
C GLY A 97 23.09 4.23 -9.59
N PRO A 98 23.31 4.85 -10.77
CA PRO A 98 22.63 4.50 -12.00
C PRO A 98 23.11 3.14 -12.53
N VAL A 99 22.21 2.40 -13.18
CA VAL A 99 22.53 1.09 -13.76
C VAL A 99 22.93 1.28 -15.22
N GLU A 100 24.12 0.86 -15.64
CA GLU A 100 24.58 0.89 -17.04
C GLU A 100 24.17 -0.37 -17.84
N GLY A 101 24.19 -0.33 -19.18
CA GLY A 101 23.92 -1.49 -20.04
C GLY A 101 22.43 -1.88 -20.27
N GLU A 102 22.10 -3.16 -20.23
CA GLU A 102 20.72 -3.64 -20.43
C GLU A 102 19.85 -3.44 -19.18
N ARG A 103 18.54 -3.32 -19.38
CA ARG A 103 17.57 -3.01 -18.32
C ARG A 103 16.97 -4.28 -17.71
N THR A 104 17.84 -5.21 -17.32
CA THR A 104 17.51 -6.55 -16.81
C THR A 104 17.49 -6.62 -15.28
N ALA A 105 18.21 -5.73 -14.59
CA ALA A 105 18.21 -5.67 -13.12
C ALA A 105 16.78 -5.49 -12.55
N PRO A 106 16.43 -6.10 -11.40
CA PRO A 106 15.09 -6.01 -10.79
C PRO A 106 14.61 -4.57 -10.59
N PHE A 107 15.53 -3.68 -10.22
CA PHE A 107 15.28 -2.26 -10.06
C PHE A 107 16.43 -1.50 -10.71
N GLY A 108 16.15 -0.34 -11.31
CA GLY A 108 17.22 0.51 -11.82
C GLY A 108 16.75 1.85 -12.33
N TRP A 109 17.71 2.75 -12.50
CA TRP A 109 17.48 4.08 -13.02
C TRP A 109 18.65 4.56 -13.88
N ARG A 110 18.37 5.53 -14.75
CA ARG A 110 19.34 6.30 -15.53
C ARG A 110 18.89 7.73 -15.68
N TYR A 111 19.86 8.62 -15.84
CA TYR A 111 19.61 10.01 -16.19
C TYR A 111 20.31 10.36 -17.51
N ASP A 112 19.55 10.96 -18.43
CA ASP A 112 20.06 11.52 -19.68
C ASP A 112 20.21 13.03 -19.50
N GLU A 113 21.45 13.51 -19.30
CA GLU A 113 21.74 14.92 -19.07
C GLU A 113 21.33 15.79 -20.27
N ALA A 114 21.60 15.32 -21.49
CA ALA A 114 21.30 16.05 -22.72
C ALA A 114 19.80 16.27 -22.91
N LYS A 115 18.96 15.33 -22.43
CA LYS A 115 17.50 15.42 -22.49
C LYS A 115 16.86 15.85 -21.16
N SER A 116 17.65 16.07 -20.12
CA SER A 116 17.21 16.28 -18.74
C SER A 116 16.09 15.31 -18.32
N THR A 117 16.31 14.02 -18.57
CA THR A 117 15.28 12.99 -18.44
C THR A 117 15.74 11.89 -17.50
N LEU A 118 14.98 11.70 -16.43
CA LEU A 118 15.10 10.55 -15.53
C LEU A 118 14.28 9.38 -16.09
N ARG A 119 14.91 8.22 -16.20
CA ARG A 119 14.25 6.95 -16.48
C ARG A 119 14.42 6.02 -15.30
N VAL A 120 13.32 5.46 -14.83
CA VAL A 120 13.27 4.46 -13.76
C VAL A 120 12.56 3.22 -14.27
N TRP A 121 12.99 2.04 -13.84
CA TRP A 121 12.31 0.79 -14.15
C TRP A 121 12.28 -0.17 -12.99
N ILE A 122 11.21 -0.96 -13.01
CA ILE A 122 10.95 -2.05 -12.07
C ILE A 122 10.64 -3.29 -12.91
N ASN A 123 11.38 -4.37 -12.67
CA ASN A 123 11.21 -5.68 -13.29
C ASN A 123 10.70 -6.66 -12.22
N PRO A 124 9.37 -6.86 -12.08
CA PRO A 124 8.86 -7.89 -11.21
C PRO A 124 9.34 -9.28 -11.65
N MET A 125 9.46 -10.20 -10.71
CA MET A 125 9.83 -11.58 -10.96
C MET A 125 8.62 -12.49 -10.84
N ARG A 126 8.63 -13.60 -11.58
CA ARG A 126 7.65 -14.68 -11.43
C ARG A 126 8.33 -15.93 -10.93
N TRP A 127 7.67 -16.64 -10.01
CA TRP A 127 8.14 -17.89 -9.45
C TRP A 127 7.04 -18.94 -9.49
N GLU A 128 7.39 -20.16 -9.89
CA GLU A 128 6.50 -21.31 -9.75
C GLU A 128 6.30 -21.65 -8.26
N ARG A 129 5.10 -22.12 -7.90
CA ARG A 129 4.79 -22.56 -6.52
C ARG A 129 5.69 -23.68 -6.04
N ALA A 130 6.09 -24.58 -6.94
CA ALA A 130 6.99 -25.67 -6.64
C ALA A 130 8.36 -25.21 -6.11
N LEU A 131 8.86 -24.05 -6.55
CA LEU A 131 10.13 -23.48 -6.06
C LEU A 131 10.07 -23.08 -4.58
N TRP A 132 8.85 -22.90 -4.04
CA TRP A 132 8.56 -22.53 -2.66
C TRP A 132 8.05 -23.72 -1.83
N GLY A 133 8.22 -24.95 -2.35
CA GLY A 133 7.82 -26.18 -1.68
C GLY A 133 6.31 -26.34 -1.56
N ILE A 134 5.53 -25.68 -2.41
CA ILE A 134 4.06 -25.77 -2.42
C ILE A 134 3.65 -26.72 -3.55
N THR A 135 2.99 -27.82 -3.18
CA THR A 135 2.49 -28.82 -4.14
C THR A 135 1.27 -28.27 -4.88
N GLU A 136 1.30 -28.30 -6.21
CA GLU A 136 0.14 -27.95 -7.04
C GLU A 136 -0.91 -29.07 -6.91
N THR A 137 -2.10 -28.73 -6.43
CA THR A 137 -3.27 -29.62 -6.42
C THR A 137 -4.37 -28.98 -7.26
N GLY A 138 -4.78 -29.62 -8.36
CA GLY A 138 -5.79 -29.11 -9.31
C GLY A 138 -5.21 -28.57 -10.64
N GLU A 139 -6.06 -28.40 -11.65
CA GLU A 139 -5.70 -27.79 -12.94
C GLU A 139 -5.61 -26.25 -12.80
N GLY A 140 -4.47 -25.69 -13.20
CA GLY A 140 -4.15 -24.26 -13.13
C GLY A 140 -2.85 -24.02 -12.37
N LYS A 141 -1.75 -23.70 -13.08
CA LYS A 141 -0.45 -23.43 -12.45
C LYS A 141 -0.40 -22.02 -11.89
N ALA A 142 -1.03 -21.82 -10.74
CA ALA A 142 -0.93 -20.56 -10.02
C ALA A 142 0.56 -20.28 -9.72
N ALA A 143 1.01 -19.06 -9.97
CA ALA A 143 2.39 -18.64 -9.77
C ALA A 143 2.46 -17.48 -8.78
N PHE A 144 3.66 -17.13 -8.36
CA PHE A 144 3.89 -15.91 -7.60
C PHE A 144 4.47 -14.84 -8.52
N GLU A 145 4.00 -13.61 -8.38
CA GLU A 145 4.62 -12.43 -9.00
C GLU A 145 4.98 -11.42 -7.92
N GLY A 146 6.20 -10.90 -7.94
CA GLY A 146 6.63 -9.97 -6.91
C GLY A 146 8.10 -9.56 -6.99
N PHE A 147 8.69 -9.32 -5.83
CA PHE A 147 9.99 -8.69 -5.69
C PHE A 147 10.84 -9.36 -4.61
N TRP A 148 12.15 -9.46 -4.85
CA TRP A 148 13.10 -9.69 -3.76
C TRP A 148 13.21 -8.44 -2.89
N ILE A 149 13.27 -8.65 -1.58
CA ILE A 149 13.53 -7.61 -0.59
C ILE A 149 15.04 -7.54 -0.36
N ALA A 150 15.68 -6.50 -0.87
CA ALA A 150 17.08 -6.24 -0.58
C ALA A 150 17.29 -5.95 0.91
N ARG A 151 18.41 -6.45 1.46
CA ARG A 151 18.84 -6.26 2.86
C ARG A 151 17.72 -6.64 3.85
N PRO A 152 17.25 -7.91 3.86
CA PRO A 152 16.16 -8.35 4.73
C PRO A 152 16.48 -8.29 6.23
N TRP A 153 17.74 -8.02 6.60
CA TRP A 153 18.17 -7.76 7.98
C TRP A 153 18.10 -6.28 8.40
N SER A 154 17.67 -5.38 7.51
CA SER A 154 17.56 -3.94 7.80
C SER A 154 16.11 -3.48 7.73
N THR A 155 15.65 -2.78 8.76
CA THR A 155 14.32 -2.14 8.83
C THR A 155 14.29 -0.75 8.19
N ALA A 156 15.45 -0.20 7.81
CA ALA A 156 15.55 1.12 7.20
C ALA A 156 14.83 1.14 5.85
N PRO A 157 13.91 2.10 5.62
CA PRO A 157 13.20 2.17 4.36
C PRO A 157 13.95 2.98 3.28
N GLU A 158 15.13 3.51 3.62
CA GLU A 158 15.93 4.40 2.78
C GLU A 158 17.27 3.76 2.38
N CYS A 159 17.93 4.35 1.38
CA CYS A 159 19.32 4.06 1.10
C CYS A 159 20.23 4.52 2.25
N PRO A 160 21.37 3.85 2.50
CA PRO A 160 22.34 4.30 3.49
C PRO A 160 22.80 5.73 3.19
N ALA A 161 22.89 6.57 4.23
CA ALA A 161 23.31 7.96 4.09
C ALA A 161 24.77 8.10 3.61
N THR A 162 25.60 7.10 3.88
CA THR A 162 26.99 7.07 3.44
C THR A 162 27.09 6.36 2.10
N PRO A 163 27.58 7.03 1.03
CA PRO A 163 27.88 6.36 -0.23
C PRO A 163 28.87 5.23 0.03
N LEU A 164 28.57 4.04 -0.48
CA LEU A 164 29.52 2.94 -0.45
C LEU A 164 30.77 3.38 -1.23
N SER A 165 31.89 3.53 -0.51
CA SER A 165 33.16 3.90 -1.13
C SER A 165 33.72 2.69 -1.87
N GLY A 166 33.63 2.72 -3.19
CA GLY A 166 34.18 1.72 -4.09
C GLY A 166 33.18 1.32 -5.17
N ALA A 167 33.59 1.38 -6.43
CA ALA A 167 32.87 0.76 -7.52
C ALA A 167 32.77 -0.74 -7.20
N ILE A 168 31.63 -1.19 -6.70
CA ILE A 168 31.39 -2.61 -6.54
C ILE A 168 31.15 -3.15 -7.95
N ASN A 169 32.21 -3.61 -8.61
CA ASN A 169 32.14 -4.46 -9.79
C ASN A 169 31.66 -5.86 -9.38
N THR A 170 30.50 -5.95 -8.72
CA THR A 170 29.76 -7.19 -8.63
C THR A 170 28.42 -6.92 -9.24
N ASP A 171 28.10 -7.71 -10.26
CA ASP A 171 26.74 -8.02 -10.64
C ASP A 171 25.83 -7.96 -9.39
N PRO A 172 24.78 -7.11 -9.35
CA PRO A 172 23.96 -6.89 -8.15
C PRO A 172 23.26 -8.15 -7.60
N SER A 173 23.53 -9.33 -8.15
CA SER A 173 22.62 -10.46 -8.29
C SER A 173 22.91 -11.67 -7.38
N GLY A 174 23.99 -11.72 -6.61
CA GLY A 174 24.46 -12.99 -6.05
C GLY A 174 23.77 -13.48 -4.76
N GLN A 175 24.00 -12.79 -3.63
CA GLN A 175 23.78 -13.40 -2.30
C GLN A 175 22.59 -12.87 -1.52
N ALA A 176 22.26 -11.57 -1.61
CA ALA A 176 21.09 -11.02 -0.91
C ALA A 176 19.78 -11.16 -1.74
N GLN A 177 19.89 -11.31 -3.06
CA GLN A 177 18.77 -11.61 -3.94
C GLN A 177 18.45 -13.11 -3.80
N GLY A 178 17.65 -13.48 -2.81
CA GLY A 178 17.26 -14.88 -2.62
C GLY A 178 16.76 -15.25 -1.25
N GLU A 179 16.99 -14.43 -0.22
CA GLU A 179 16.60 -14.79 1.16
C GLU A 179 15.13 -14.46 1.47
N LEU A 180 14.64 -13.32 1.01
CA LEU A 180 13.28 -12.85 1.32
C LEU A 180 12.62 -12.20 0.11
N ALA A 181 11.46 -12.73 -0.28
CA ALA A 181 10.59 -12.14 -1.30
C ALA A 181 9.28 -11.62 -0.70
N ILE A 182 8.63 -10.71 -1.42
CA ILE A 182 7.20 -10.40 -1.27
C ILE A 182 6.50 -10.64 -2.59
N ALA A 183 5.38 -11.34 -2.59
CA ALA A 183 4.68 -11.69 -3.81
C ALA A 183 3.17 -11.81 -3.63
N ARG A 184 2.46 -11.62 -4.75
CA ARG A 184 1.05 -11.97 -4.90
C ARG A 184 0.89 -13.26 -5.67
N LEU A 185 -0.20 -13.96 -5.44
CA LEU A 185 -0.59 -15.10 -6.27
C LEU A 185 -1.16 -14.58 -7.60
N ILE A 186 -0.78 -15.22 -8.70
CA ILE A 186 -1.29 -14.97 -10.05
C ILE A 186 -1.76 -16.29 -10.68
N GLY A 187 -2.59 -16.20 -11.72
CA GLY A 187 -3.05 -17.36 -12.51
C GLY A 187 -1.97 -18.00 -13.38
N ASP A 188 -2.38 -18.80 -14.36
CA ASP A 188 -1.52 -19.62 -15.23
C ASP A 188 -0.60 -18.80 -16.15
N ASP A 189 0.54 -18.38 -15.59
CA ASP A 189 1.38 -17.37 -16.22
C ASP A 189 2.86 -17.45 -15.76
N ALA A 190 3.25 -18.50 -15.03
CA ALA A 190 4.57 -18.66 -14.41
C ALA A 190 5.73 -18.60 -15.42
N GLY A 191 5.52 -19.18 -16.62
CA GLY A 191 6.54 -19.26 -17.68
C GLY A 191 6.70 -17.99 -18.52
N LYS A 192 5.87 -16.97 -18.30
CA LYS A 192 5.98 -15.67 -18.98
C LYS A 192 6.79 -14.71 -18.12
N SER A 193 7.46 -13.74 -18.74
CA SER A 193 8.05 -12.63 -17.99
C SER A 193 6.96 -11.70 -17.46
N ALA A 194 7.14 -11.19 -16.24
CA ALA A 194 6.26 -10.15 -15.73
C ALA A 194 6.38 -8.88 -16.55
N ARG A 195 5.30 -8.09 -16.59
CA ARG A 195 5.32 -6.80 -17.28
C ARG A 195 6.25 -5.85 -16.53
N ARG A 196 7.29 -5.37 -17.23
CA ARG A 196 8.15 -4.29 -16.75
C ARG A 196 7.35 -3.00 -16.55
N LEU A 197 7.64 -2.30 -15.47
CA LEU A 197 7.06 -1.00 -15.14
C LEU A 197 8.10 0.07 -15.41
N ASP A 198 7.79 1.01 -16.31
CA ASP A 198 8.71 2.03 -16.79
C ASP A 198 8.18 3.44 -16.51
N ILE A 199 9.07 4.30 -16.01
CA ILE A 199 8.83 5.73 -15.83
C ILE A 199 9.88 6.49 -16.65
N VAL A 200 9.43 7.52 -17.36
CA VAL A 200 10.29 8.49 -18.03
C VAL A 200 9.76 9.87 -17.68
N LYS A 201 10.53 10.66 -16.94
CA LYS A 201 10.12 11.98 -16.46
C LYS A 201 11.21 13.00 -16.77
N ARG A 202 10.81 14.17 -17.29
CA ARG A 202 11.72 15.31 -17.39
C ARG A 202 11.93 15.87 -15.99
N MET A 203 13.18 15.96 -15.55
CA MET A 203 13.56 16.44 -14.22
C MET A 203 14.92 17.11 -14.32
N ALA A 204 15.13 18.20 -13.58
CA ALA A 204 16.46 18.77 -13.43
C ALA A 204 17.34 17.85 -12.56
N PRO A 205 18.68 17.90 -12.69
CA PRO A 205 19.59 17.11 -11.85
C PRO A 205 19.38 17.36 -10.35
N ASP A 206 19.03 18.60 -9.99
CA ASP A 206 18.81 19.02 -8.61
C ASP A 206 17.44 18.59 -8.06
N ASP A 207 16.53 18.06 -8.88
CA ASP A 207 15.20 17.62 -8.42
C ASP A 207 15.22 16.23 -7.79
N PHE A 208 16.33 15.50 -7.90
CA PHE A 208 16.52 14.21 -7.23
C PHE A 208 17.89 14.14 -6.53
N ASP A 209 18.12 13.06 -5.80
CA ASP A 209 19.39 12.78 -5.14
C ASP A 209 19.81 11.35 -5.50
N ALA A 210 20.83 11.25 -6.36
CA ALA A 210 21.35 9.97 -6.83
C ALA A 210 21.88 9.07 -5.70
N VAL A 211 22.33 9.66 -4.58
CA VAL A 211 22.83 8.92 -3.41
C VAL A 211 21.67 8.34 -2.60
N ARG A 212 20.59 9.10 -2.44
CA ARG A 212 19.38 8.63 -1.74
C ARG A 212 18.55 7.64 -2.56
N GLY A 213 18.81 7.56 -3.87
CA GLY A 213 18.12 6.66 -4.78
C GLY A 213 16.62 6.93 -4.83
N PHE A 214 15.83 5.87 -4.94
CA PHE A 214 14.39 5.90 -5.06
C PHE A 214 13.75 4.83 -4.18
N ALA A 215 12.44 4.94 -3.97
CA ALA A 215 11.69 3.97 -3.20
C ALA A 215 10.56 3.37 -4.04
N LEU A 216 10.45 2.05 -4.04
CA LEU A 216 9.23 1.36 -4.46
C LEU A 216 8.39 1.11 -3.21
N ARG A 217 7.22 1.74 -3.15
CA ARG A 217 6.24 1.52 -2.09
C ARG A 217 5.13 0.60 -2.58
N ILE A 218 4.90 -0.46 -1.81
CA ILE A 218 3.94 -1.52 -2.10
C ILE A 218 2.92 -1.51 -0.99
N THR A 219 1.68 -1.21 -1.33
CA THR A 219 0.56 -1.28 -0.37
C THR A 219 -0.32 -2.46 -0.69
N GLY A 220 -0.94 -3.04 0.35
CA GLY A 220 -1.75 -4.23 0.15
C GLY A 220 -2.27 -4.84 1.43
N ARG A 221 -2.65 -6.11 1.32
CA ARG A 221 -3.05 -6.94 2.45
C ARG A 221 -2.30 -8.26 2.41
N LEU A 222 -1.84 -8.72 3.57
CA LEU A 222 -1.24 -10.03 3.71
C LEU A 222 -2.29 -11.10 3.39
N GLN A 223 -1.89 -12.14 2.68
CA GLN A 223 -2.74 -13.24 2.25
C GLN A 223 -2.14 -14.57 2.66
N SER A 224 -3.01 -15.50 3.02
CA SER A 224 -2.59 -16.87 3.31
C SER A 224 -2.61 -17.67 2.00
N ALA A 225 -1.48 -18.24 1.59
CA ALA A 225 -1.49 -19.12 0.42
C ALA A 225 -2.23 -20.44 0.67
N GLU A 226 -2.23 -20.92 1.94
CA GLU A 226 -2.92 -22.11 2.45
C GLU A 226 -3.19 -21.94 3.96
N ALA A 227 -3.46 -23.00 4.74
CA ALA A 227 -3.60 -22.95 6.20
C ALA A 227 -2.34 -22.52 6.98
N GLY A 228 -1.27 -22.11 6.28
CA GLY A 228 0.06 -21.83 6.82
C GLY A 228 0.39 -20.36 7.07
N GLY A 229 -0.56 -19.43 7.01
CA GLY A 229 -0.33 -18.00 7.24
C GLY A 229 0.31 -17.24 6.06
N PRO A 230 0.61 -15.94 6.23
CA PRO A 230 1.08 -15.06 5.17
C PRO A 230 2.59 -15.07 4.94
N VAL A 231 3.36 -15.84 5.71
CA VAL A 231 4.80 -16.00 5.50
C VAL A 231 5.10 -17.47 5.29
N ARG A 232 5.71 -17.79 4.13
CA ARG A 232 6.17 -19.13 3.79
C ARG A 232 7.68 -19.16 3.80
N CYS A 233 8.28 -19.94 4.69
CA CYS A 233 9.71 -20.20 4.69
C CYS A 233 9.98 -21.63 4.21
N PHE A 234 11.01 -21.80 3.39
CA PHE A 234 11.39 -23.08 2.80
C PHE A 234 12.92 -23.26 2.85
N GLN A 235 13.35 -24.37 3.44
CA GLN A 235 14.75 -24.74 3.54
C GLN A 235 15.23 -25.33 2.20
N ARG A 236 15.72 -24.46 1.30
CA ARG A 236 16.23 -24.91 -0.02
C ARG A 236 17.61 -25.56 0.05
N ALA A 237 18.44 -25.10 0.98
CA ALA A 237 19.81 -25.53 1.14
C ALA A 237 20.01 -26.36 2.42
N GLY A 238 21.26 -26.56 2.85
CA GLY A 238 21.57 -27.36 4.04
C GLY A 238 21.07 -26.74 5.34
N LEU A 239 21.05 -27.53 6.43
CA LEU A 239 20.56 -27.11 7.76
C LEU A 239 21.33 -25.93 8.41
N HIS A 240 22.49 -25.57 7.86
CA HIS A 240 23.33 -24.46 8.34
C HIS A 240 23.09 -23.14 7.59
N GLU A 241 22.18 -23.14 6.61
CA GLU A 241 21.79 -21.94 5.86
C GLU A 241 20.43 -21.44 6.34
N ARG A 242 20.20 -20.12 6.16
CA ARG A 242 18.89 -19.54 6.47
C ARG A 242 17.84 -20.05 5.47
N PRO A 243 16.61 -20.35 5.92
CA PRO A 243 15.50 -20.61 5.01
C PRO A 243 15.26 -19.42 4.07
N GLN A 244 14.86 -19.70 2.83
CA GLN A 244 14.31 -18.66 1.96
C GLN A 244 12.85 -18.44 2.33
N CYS A 245 12.43 -17.18 2.46
CA CYS A 245 11.07 -16.84 2.86
C CYS A 245 10.35 -15.97 1.82
N MET A 246 9.04 -16.09 1.79
CA MET A 246 8.15 -15.27 0.99
C MET A 246 7.04 -14.72 1.87
N ILE A 247 6.86 -13.41 1.84
CA ILE A 247 5.67 -12.72 2.32
C ILE A 247 4.63 -12.78 1.19
N ILE A 248 3.45 -13.29 1.51
CA ILE A 248 2.37 -13.48 0.55
C ILE A 248 1.30 -12.43 0.84
N GLY A 249 0.90 -11.70 -0.20
CA GLY A 249 -0.11 -10.65 -0.06
C GLY A 249 -0.69 -10.20 -1.39
N ASP A 250 -1.92 -9.70 -1.34
CA ASP A 250 -2.51 -8.99 -2.46
C ASP A 250 -1.97 -7.57 -2.49
N PHE A 251 -1.46 -7.17 -3.65
CA PHE A 251 -0.99 -5.80 -3.86
C PHE A 251 -2.18 -4.95 -4.29
N ALA A 252 -2.35 -3.80 -3.65
CA ALA A 252 -3.35 -2.80 -4.04
C ALA A 252 -2.73 -1.78 -5.00
N GLU A 253 -1.53 -1.30 -4.68
CA GLU A 253 -0.84 -0.27 -5.45
C GLU A 253 0.68 -0.44 -5.35
N LEU A 254 1.34 -0.23 -6.50
CA LEU A 254 2.77 -0.03 -6.60
C LEU A 254 3.03 1.43 -6.95
N ARG A 255 3.87 2.12 -6.19
CA ARG A 255 4.30 3.48 -6.51
C ARG A 255 5.79 3.67 -6.35
N VAL A 256 6.37 4.45 -7.24
CA VAL A 256 7.77 4.87 -7.14
C VAL A 256 7.81 6.31 -6.66
N GLU A 257 8.58 6.54 -5.60
CA GLU A 257 8.74 7.82 -4.94
C GLU A 257 10.19 8.31 -5.07
N ASN A 258 10.36 9.62 -5.18
CA ASN A 258 11.65 10.28 -5.09
C ASN A 258 12.09 10.35 -3.63
N SER A 259 13.14 9.62 -3.25
CA SER A 259 13.61 9.57 -1.85
C SER A 259 14.12 10.92 -1.30
N LYS A 260 14.38 11.91 -2.18
CA LYS A 260 14.75 13.27 -1.76
C LYS A 260 13.54 14.07 -1.26
N THR A 261 12.43 14.01 -2.00
CA THR A 261 11.28 14.92 -1.82
C THR A 261 10.00 14.23 -1.34
N GLY A 262 9.92 12.91 -1.48
CA GLY A 262 8.68 12.13 -1.32
C GLY A 262 7.74 12.21 -2.52
N ASP A 263 8.12 12.90 -3.60
CA ASP A 263 7.25 13.10 -4.75
C ASP A 263 7.01 11.81 -5.52
N LEU A 264 5.79 11.66 -6.02
CA LEU A 264 5.40 10.56 -6.89
C LEU A 264 6.08 10.66 -8.27
N LEU A 265 6.78 9.60 -8.66
CA LEU A 265 7.38 9.44 -9.98
C LEU A 265 6.50 8.58 -10.90
N GLY A 266 5.82 7.57 -10.35
CA GLY A 266 4.88 6.73 -11.09
C GLY A 266 4.03 5.87 -10.16
N VAL A 267 2.84 5.51 -10.63
CA VAL A 267 1.87 4.71 -9.89
C VAL A 267 1.22 3.69 -10.82
N TRP A 268 1.05 2.47 -10.29
CA TRP A 268 0.34 1.39 -10.97
C TRP A 268 -0.68 0.79 -9.99
N PRO A 269 -1.99 0.98 -10.23
CA PRO A 269 -3.00 0.25 -9.49
C PRO A 269 -2.93 -1.22 -9.90
N VAL A 270 -2.92 -2.11 -8.90
CA VAL A 270 -2.91 -3.54 -9.15
C VAL A 270 -4.36 -4.02 -9.10
N SER A 271 -5.02 -4.04 -10.26
CA SER A 271 -6.42 -4.48 -10.35
C SER A 271 -6.55 -6.01 -10.21
N GLU A 272 -7.59 -6.48 -9.51
CA GLU A 272 -7.91 -7.90 -9.30
C GLU A 272 -8.37 -8.65 -10.57
N THR A 273 -8.33 -8.02 -11.74
CA THR A 273 -9.09 -8.41 -12.94
C THR A 273 -8.62 -9.67 -13.69
N ASN A 274 -7.90 -10.59 -13.05
CA ASN A 274 -7.55 -11.89 -13.64
C ASN A 274 -7.96 -13.11 -12.78
N GLN A 275 -8.82 -12.93 -11.77
CA GLN A 275 -9.31 -14.02 -10.92
C GLN A 275 -10.74 -14.51 -11.27
N ARG A 276 -11.30 -14.08 -12.41
CA ARG A 276 -12.60 -14.57 -12.89
C ARG A 276 -12.63 -14.67 -14.41
N GLU A 277 -12.08 -15.75 -14.95
CA GLU A 277 -12.62 -16.45 -16.13
C GLU A 277 -12.39 -17.95 -15.95
#